data_AF-A0A2M8R358-F1
#
_entry.id   AF-A0A2M8R358-F1
#
_cell.length_a   1.000
_cell.length_b   1.000
_cell.length_c   1.000
_cell.angle_alpha   90.00
_cell.angle_beta   90.00
_cell.angle_gamma   90.00
#
_symmetry.space_group_name_H-M   'P 1'
#
loop_
_entity.id
_entity.type
_entity.pdbx_description
1 polymer ?
#
loop_
_entity_poly.entity_id
_entity_poly.type
_entity_poly.pdbx_seq_one_letter_code
_entity_poly.pdbx_strand_id
1 'polypeptide(L)'
;MKRLSICLIVLTALLTGQGAQAQFVLPGPSQVVPPPSPPPPPKIEVPKVPQFDAPPRYNYQPIPRNSFSDRVSKCLDDAAAAGLGPADRGTYARSCAN
;
A
#
# COMPACT_ATOMS: atom_id res chain seq x y z
N MET A 1 -76.22 24.35 50.70
CA MET A 1 -75.81 23.93 49.34
C MET A 1 -74.36 24.30 49.00
N LYS A 2 -73.93 25.58 49.05
CA LYS A 2 -72.56 26.00 48.67
C LYS A 2 -71.42 25.36 49.49
N ARG A 3 -71.58 25.22 50.82
CA ARG A 3 -70.55 24.61 51.69
C ARG A 3 -70.33 23.12 51.42
N LEU A 4 -71.41 22.37 51.14
CA LEU A 4 -71.35 20.96 50.76
C LEU A 4 -70.64 20.75 49.42
N SER A 5 -70.90 21.62 48.45
CA SER A 5 -70.22 21.61 47.15
C SER A 5 -68.71 21.87 47.30
N ILE A 6 -68.32 22.82 48.16
CA ILE A 6 -66.90 23.09 48.46
C ILE A 6 -66.25 21.88 49.14
N CYS A 7 -66.91 21.25 50.12
CA CYS A 7 -66.38 20.06 50.78
C CYS A 7 -66.17 18.90 49.79
N LEU A 8 -67.09 18.68 48.85
CA LEU A 8 -66.96 17.63 47.83
C LEU A 8 -65.79 17.88 46.86
N ILE A 9 -65.58 19.14 46.46
CA ILE A 9 -64.45 19.51 45.58
C ILE A 9 -63.12 19.31 46.30
N VAL A 10 -63.03 19.69 47.58
CA VAL A 10 -61.81 19.48 48.37
C VAL A 10 -61.52 17.99 48.57
N LEU A 11 -62.56 17.19 48.85
CA LEU A 11 -62.41 15.75 49.03
C LEU A 11 -61.89 15.08 47.74
N THR A 12 -62.50 15.40 46.60
CA THR A 12 -62.08 14.85 45.31
C THR A 12 -60.64 15.21 44.95
N ALA A 13 -60.22 16.46 45.20
CA ALA A 13 -58.84 16.88 44.98
C ALA A 13 -57.82 16.08 45.82
N LEU A 14 -58.15 15.78 47.09
CA LEU A 14 -57.31 14.98 47.98
C LEU A 14 -57.21 13.51 47.53
N LEU A 15 -58.30 12.94 47.02
CA LEU A 15 -58.35 11.55 46.56
C LEU A 15 -57.62 11.33 45.22
N THR A 16 -57.49 12.38 44.40
CA THR A 16 -56.80 12.31 43.09
C THR A 16 -55.29 12.61 43.16
N GLY A 17 -54.74 12.80 44.35
CA GLY A 17 -53.31 13.02 44.55
C GLY A 17 -52.50 11.82 44.05
N GLN A 18 -51.96 11.92 42.84
CA GLN A 18 -51.11 10.90 42.25
C GLN A 18 -49.79 10.83 43.03
N GLY A 19 -49.53 9.68 43.68
CA GLY A 19 -48.25 9.42 44.32
C GLY A 19 -47.13 9.38 43.28
N ALA A 20 -46.14 10.28 43.41
CA ALA A 20 -44.94 10.24 42.60
C ALA A 20 -44.12 9.00 42.98
N GLN A 21 -44.00 8.04 42.06
CA GLN A 21 -43.11 6.90 42.21
C GLN A 21 -41.71 7.30 41.74
N ALA A 22 -40.71 7.19 42.61
CA ALA A 22 -39.31 7.38 42.23
C ALA A 22 -38.77 6.06 41.66
N GLN A 23 -38.41 6.06 40.37
CA GLN A 23 -37.73 4.91 39.77
C GLN A 23 -36.22 5.03 39.98
N PHE A 24 -35.65 4.11 40.74
CA PHE A 24 -34.19 3.97 40.83
C PHE A 24 -33.67 3.34 39.53
N VAL A 25 -33.00 4.14 38.70
CA VAL A 25 -32.23 3.64 37.57
C VAL A 25 -30.82 3.34 38.08
N LEU A 26 -30.50 2.07 38.30
CA LEU A 26 -29.11 1.67 38.55
C LEU A 26 -28.31 1.89 37.26
N PRO A 27 -27.09 2.48 37.33
CA PRO A 27 -26.16 2.43 36.23
C PRO A 27 -25.93 0.96 35.85
N GLY A 28 -26.10 0.62 34.57
CA GLY A 28 -25.84 -0.74 34.09
C GLY A 28 -24.41 -1.19 34.41
N PRO A 29 -24.16 -2.51 34.47
CA PRO A 29 -22.82 -3.02 34.79
C PRO A 29 -21.80 -2.47 33.80
N SER A 30 -20.70 -1.92 34.34
CA SER A 30 -19.56 -1.47 33.54
C SER A 30 -19.01 -2.67 32.77
N GLN A 31 -19.16 -2.65 31.44
CA GLN A 31 -18.54 -3.66 30.60
C GLN A 31 -17.03 -3.38 30.59
N VAL A 32 -16.29 -4.15 31.40
CA VAL A 32 -14.84 -4.17 31.34
C VAL A 32 -14.48 -4.86 30.03
N VAL A 33 -14.23 -4.06 29.00
CA VAL A 33 -13.69 -4.57 27.74
C VAL A 33 -12.28 -5.11 28.06
N PRO A 34 -12.00 -6.40 27.81
CA PRO A 34 -10.67 -6.93 28.00
C PRO A 34 -9.68 -6.17 27.10
N PRO A 35 -8.45 -5.93 27.56
CA PRO A 35 -7.47 -5.21 26.77
C PRO A 35 -7.20 -5.94 25.45
N PRO A 36 -6.93 -5.21 24.35
CA PRO A 36 -6.61 -5.82 23.07
C PRO A 36 -5.36 -6.71 23.19
N SER A 37 -5.33 -7.80 22.43
CA SER A 37 -4.17 -8.70 22.39
C SER A 37 -2.93 -7.95 21.86
N PRO A 38 -1.74 -8.23 22.42
CA PRO A 38 -0.50 -7.60 21.95
C PRO A 38 -0.21 -7.92 20.48
N PRO A 39 0.46 -7.00 19.74
CA PRO A 39 0.79 -7.20 18.34
C PRO A 39 1.74 -8.40 18.15
N PRO A 40 1.71 -9.06 16.97
CA PRO A 40 2.64 -10.14 16.68
C PRO A 40 4.09 -9.62 16.70
N PRO A 41 5.05 -10.43 17.15
CA PRO A 41 6.45 -10.04 17.17
C PRO A 41 6.96 -9.77 15.75
N PRO A 42 7.86 -8.79 15.57
CA PRO A 42 8.43 -8.47 14.27
C PRO A 42 9.16 -9.70 13.73
N LYS A 43 8.96 -9.99 12.44
CA LYS A 43 9.69 -11.07 11.78
C LYS A 43 11.14 -10.61 11.57
N ILE A 44 12.07 -11.21 12.31
CA ILE A 44 13.51 -11.03 12.07
C ILE A 44 13.87 -11.89 10.86
N GLU A 45 14.01 -11.27 9.70
CA GLU A 45 14.55 -11.93 8.51
C GLU A 45 16.06 -11.97 8.61
N VAL A 46 16.63 -13.17 8.73
CA VAL A 46 18.08 -13.35 8.75
C VAL A 46 18.63 -13.04 7.35
N PRO A 47 19.63 -12.16 7.21
CA PRO A 47 20.29 -11.92 5.94
C PRO A 47 20.86 -13.22 5.37
N LYS A 48 20.67 -13.43 4.06
CA LYS A 48 21.18 -14.62 3.40
C LYS A 48 22.72 -14.62 3.44
N VAL A 49 23.31 -15.59 4.12
CA VAL A 49 24.77 -15.75 4.19
C VAL A 49 25.31 -16.10 2.80
N PRO A 50 26.28 -15.35 2.26
CA PRO A 50 26.95 -15.71 1.01
C PRO A 50 27.61 -17.08 1.13
N GLN A 51 27.30 -17.99 0.21
CA GLN A 51 27.93 -19.31 0.13
C GLN A 51 29.24 -19.17 -0.64
N PHE A 52 30.38 -19.49 -0.01
CA PHE A 52 31.71 -19.37 -0.63
C PHE A 52 31.98 -20.44 -1.69
N ASP A 53 31.34 -21.61 -1.59
CA ASP A 53 31.54 -22.73 -2.52
C ASP A 53 30.63 -22.67 -3.76
N ALA A 54 29.80 -21.63 -3.89
CA ALA A 54 28.91 -21.50 -5.03
C ALA A 54 29.71 -21.06 -6.29
N PRO A 55 29.58 -21.75 -7.43
CA PRO A 55 30.21 -21.30 -8.66
C PRO A 55 29.67 -19.90 -9.03
N PRO A 56 30.53 -18.99 -9.52
CA PRO A 56 30.11 -17.66 -9.93
C PRO A 56 29.02 -17.76 -11.00
N ARG A 57 27.87 -17.14 -10.72
CA ARG A 57 26.80 -17.00 -11.71
C ARG A 57 27.12 -15.82 -12.61
N TYR A 58 27.64 -16.12 -13.80
CA TYR A 58 27.81 -15.10 -14.83
C TYR A 58 26.48 -14.86 -15.54
N ASN A 59 25.93 -13.66 -15.35
CA ASN A 59 24.80 -13.21 -16.14
C ASN A 59 25.33 -12.61 -17.44
N TYR A 60 25.56 -13.46 -18.45
CA TYR A 60 25.97 -13.01 -19.77
C TYR A 60 24.79 -12.37 -20.49
N GLN A 61 24.59 -11.08 -20.26
CA GLN A 61 23.71 -10.27 -21.10
C GLN A 61 24.52 -9.78 -22.31
N PRO A 62 24.05 -10.04 -23.55
CA PRO A 62 24.64 -9.42 -24.73
C PRO A 62 24.61 -7.90 -24.57
N ILE A 63 25.75 -7.25 -24.78
CA ILE A 63 25.80 -5.79 -24.83
C ILE A 63 24.81 -5.34 -25.91
N PRO A 64 23.90 -4.39 -25.63
CA PRO A 64 23.01 -3.83 -26.64
C PRO A 64 23.83 -3.32 -27.82
N ARG A 65 23.65 -3.93 -28.98
CA ARG A 65 24.25 -3.47 -30.23
C ARG A 65 23.22 -2.68 -31.02
N ASN A 66 23.68 -1.62 -31.67
CA ASN A 66 22.93 -0.93 -32.69
C ASN A 66 22.55 -1.88 -33.83
N SER A 67 21.54 -1.49 -34.61
CA SER A 67 21.06 -2.32 -35.72
C SER A 67 22.20 -2.59 -36.70
N PHE A 68 22.11 -3.70 -37.44
CA PHE A 68 23.11 -4.02 -38.45
C PHE A 68 23.28 -2.86 -39.46
N SER A 69 22.17 -2.22 -39.85
CA SER A 69 22.19 -1.06 -40.76
C SER A 69 22.98 0.11 -40.17
N ASP A 70 22.78 0.43 -38.89
CA ASP A 70 23.50 1.53 -38.23
C ASP A 70 25.00 1.27 -38.19
N ARG A 71 25.40 0.01 -37.95
CA ARG A 71 26.82 -0.39 -37.98
C ARG A 71 27.41 -0.24 -39.37
N VAL A 72 26.69 -0.69 -40.40
CA VAL A 72 27.14 -0.55 -41.80
C VAL A 72 27.33 0.92 -42.15
N SER A 73 26.36 1.80 -41.83
CA SER A 73 26.48 3.24 -42.07
C SER A 73 27.71 3.84 -41.38
N LYS A 74 27.87 3.54 -40.08
CA LYS A 74 29.02 4.02 -39.31
C LYS A 74 30.36 3.54 -39.91
N CYS A 75 30.46 2.27 -40.28
CA CYS A 75 31.67 1.73 -40.88
C CYS A 75 31.97 2.35 -42.26
N LEU A 76 30.94 2.67 -43.04
CA LEU A 76 31.12 3.38 -44.31
C LEU A 76 31.63 4.81 -44.08
N ASP A 77 31.15 5.50 -43.05
CA ASP A 77 31.60 6.85 -42.67
C ASP A 77 33.05 6.83 -42.17
N ASP A 78 33.37 5.90 -41.27
CA ASP A 78 34.73 5.72 -40.74
C ASP A 78 35.72 5.41 -41.89
N ALA A 79 35.30 4.59 -42.87
CA ALA A 79 36.10 4.31 -44.07
C ALA A 79 36.27 5.53 -45.00
N ALA A 80 35.24 6.37 -45.11
CA ALA A 80 35.33 7.65 -45.84
C ALA A 80 36.36 8.57 -45.21
N ALA A 81 36.29 8.69 -43.87
CA ALA A 81 37.18 9.53 -43.10
C ALA A 81 38.63 9.05 -43.20
N ALA A 82 38.84 7.74 -43.33
CA ALA A 82 40.14 7.14 -43.61
C ALA A 82 40.62 7.28 -45.07
N GLY A 83 39.83 7.91 -45.95
CA GLY A 83 40.19 8.15 -47.35
C GLY A 83 40.08 6.92 -48.26
N LEU A 84 39.36 5.87 -47.85
CA LEU A 84 39.16 4.69 -48.69
C LEU A 84 38.32 5.03 -49.93
N GLY A 85 38.69 4.44 -51.07
CA GLY A 85 37.91 4.55 -52.29
C GLY A 85 36.56 3.83 -52.21
N PRO A 86 35.59 4.13 -53.09
CA PRO A 86 34.25 3.53 -53.04
C PRO A 86 34.24 1.98 -53.02
N ALA A 87 35.16 1.35 -53.77
CA ALA A 87 35.28 -0.12 -53.79
C ALA A 87 35.77 -0.68 -52.44
N ASP A 88 36.77 -0.05 -51.83
CA ASP A 88 37.38 -0.51 -50.58
C ASP A 88 36.50 -0.22 -49.36
N ARG A 89 35.75 0.89 -49.38
CA ARG A 89 34.78 1.25 -48.33
C ARG A 89 33.72 0.17 -48.15
N GLY A 90 33.20 -0.38 -49.25
CA GLY A 90 32.21 -1.46 -49.20
C GLY A 90 32.77 -2.75 -48.59
N THR A 91 34.02 -3.08 -48.93
CA THR A 91 34.71 -4.25 -48.36
C THR A 91 34.98 -4.07 -46.87
N TYR A 92 35.49 -2.90 -46.48
CA TYR A 92 35.71 -2.54 -45.08
C TYR A 92 34.41 -2.61 -44.25
N ALA A 93 33.32 -2.02 -44.76
CA ALA A 93 32.06 -1.98 -44.03
C ALA A 93 31.47 -3.37 -43.75
N ARG A 94 31.64 -4.33 -44.68
CA ARG A 94 31.22 -5.72 -44.47
C ARG A 94 32.02 -6.41 -43.36
N SER A 95 33.32 -6.15 -43.24
CA SER A 95 34.12 -6.69 -42.14
C SER A 95 33.84 -5.99 -40.82
N CYS A 96 33.67 -4.67 -40.83
CA CYS A 96 33.52 -3.84 -39.62
C CYS A 96 32.14 -3.99 -38.95
N ALA A 97 31.08 -4.27 -39.72
CA ALA A 97 29.73 -4.38 -39.18
C ALA A 97 29.37 -5.75 -38.56
N ASN A 98 30.25 -6.76 -38.66
CA ASN A 98 30.07 -8.09 -38.05
C ASN A 98 30.60 -8.10 -36.61
#